data_AF-A0A925LSJ4-F1
#
_entry.id   AF-A0A925LSJ4-F1
#
_cell.length_a   1.000
_cell.length_b   1.000
_cell.length_c   1.000
_cell.angle_alpha   90.00
_cell.angle_beta   90.00
_cell.angle_gamma   90.00
#
_symmetry.space_group_name_H-M   'P 1'
#
loop_
_entity.id
_entity.type
_entity.pdbx_description
1 polymer ?
#
loop_
_entity_poly.entity_id
_entity_poly.type
_entity_poly.pdbx_seq_one_letter_code
_entity_poly.pdbx_strand_id
1 'polypeptide(L)'
;MVDVRRYSLAAVVLLVVLRVGIGWQLLYEGMWKIDTLGTQSPWSSDGYLKSAQGPFRGLFRSMTGDPDDKAWLNPDSVAARWDDFNKRFSNHYKLSDGQKSQLTKLIDGASSHDAVLDLAKLPAGVDFAALKLDKTISFDAAAKRLKIDGKRRMTASEKASLDAQVAGRTGDDYDKYRKALDEAFTRASRLSYKERMRAHLVGDPDNAGLVNGRIGQIKLYDEMVHRYEDRLASAKLTFEQEHLNRIWSDARAKARDLAGPVMALDKELKEEALKIPEVSQLARGPLSPPLTPIRIVDLLTITGLAVLGILLIVGLFSRFSALSAAFMVFGFYLAMPPLPGVPDAPGPEHSFIVNKNLIEVFALLALASVPTGYWFGLDKLVAGFFAKRKTPT
;
A
#
# COMPACT_ATOMS: atom_id res chain seq x y z
N MET A 1 43.15 -36.31 26.17
CA MET A 1 42.19 -35.37 25.56
C MET A 1 40.82 -35.70 26.13
N VAL A 2 40.30 -34.84 27.00
CA VAL A 2 39.04 -35.06 27.71
C VAL A 2 37.88 -34.88 26.73
N ASP A 3 37.06 -35.91 26.60
CA ASP A 3 35.92 -35.98 25.68
C ASP A 3 34.75 -35.14 26.24
N VAL A 4 34.75 -33.85 25.92
CA VAL A 4 33.76 -32.88 26.40
C VAL A 4 32.48 -32.99 25.56
N ARG A 5 31.56 -33.87 26.02
CA ARG A 5 30.08 -33.69 26.13
C ARG A 5 29.31 -35.00 25.89
N ARG A 6 29.10 -35.79 26.96
CA ARG A 6 27.99 -36.76 27.00
C ARG A 6 26.70 -36.01 27.30
N TYR A 7 26.00 -35.56 26.27
CA TYR A 7 24.63 -35.07 26.42
C TYR A 7 23.72 -36.23 26.82
N SER A 8 22.79 -36.01 27.76
CA SER A 8 21.75 -37.01 28.04
C SER A 8 20.84 -37.15 26.82
N LEU A 9 20.29 -38.35 26.61
CA LEU A 9 19.31 -38.58 25.54
C LEU A 9 18.14 -37.59 25.63
N ALA A 10 17.68 -37.31 26.84
CA ALA A 10 16.63 -36.32 27.08
C ALA A 10 17.03 -34.91 26.59
N ALA A 11 18.25 -34.45 26.88
CA ALA A 11 18.73 -33.15 26.41
C ALA A 11 18.82 -33.09 24.87
N VAL A 12 19.30 -34.16 24.24
CA VAL A 12 19.35 -34.28 22.77
C VAL A 12 17.95 -34.18 22.17
N VAL A 13 16.99 -34.96 22.70
CA VAL A 13 15.62 -34.98 22.21
C VAL A 13 14.95 -33.61 22.39
N LEU A 14 15.06 -32.99 23.57
CA LEU A 14 14.44 -31.69 23.84
C LEU A 14 15.02 -30.58 22.95
N LEU A 15 16.33 -30.56 22.69
CA LEU A 15 16.95 -29.58 21.80
C LEU A 15 16.54 -29.78 20.34
N VAL A 16 16.35 -31.03 19.89
CA VAL A 16 15.84 -31.31 18.55
C VAL A 16 14.38 -30.91 18.43
N VAL A 17 13.55 -31.22 19.44
CA VAL A 17 12.15 -30.80 19.48
C VAL A 17 12.04 -29.28 19.49
N LEU A 18 12.87 -28.58 20.27
CA LEU A 18 12.94 -27.12 20.27
C LEU A 18 13.32 -26.56 18.89
N ARG A 19 14.33 -27.14 18.24
CA ARG A 19 14.76 -26.75 16.88
C ARG A 19 13.62 -26.93 15.87
N VAL A 20 12.95 -28.07 15.89
CA VAL A 20 11.82 -28.36 15.00
C VAL A 20 10.62 -27.47 15.31
N GLY A 21 10.33 -27.22 16.59
CA GLY A 21 9.23 -26.36 17.02
C GLY A 21 9.40 -24.90 16.58
N ILE A 22 10.59 -24.33 16.79
CA ILE A 22 10.92 -22.98 16.29
C ILE A 22 10.90 -22.95 14.76
N GLY A 23 11.51 -23.96 14.12
CA GLY A 23 11.48 -24.07 12.66
C GLY A 23 10.07 -24.15 12.09
N TRP A 24 9.16 -24.87 12.76
CA TRP A 24 7.74 -24.95 12.42
C TRP A 24 7.04 -23.60 12.53
N GLN A 25 7.25 -22.87 13.63
CA GLN A 25 6.66 -21.55 13.82
C GLN A 25 7.09 -20.58 12.71
N LEU A 26 8.39 -20.52 12.40
CA LEU A 26 8.90 -19.66 11.32
C LEU A 26 8.37 -20.10 9.96
N LEU A 27 8.33 -21.41 9.67
CA LEU A 27 7.82 -21.92 8.42
C LEU A 27 6.33 -21.61 8.24
N TYR A 28 5.51 -21.85 9.26
CA TYR A 28 4.08 -21.55 9.23
C TYR A 28 3.84 -20.07 8.96
N GLU A 29 4.53 -19.18 9.69
CA GLU A 29 4.46 -17.74 9.49
C GLU A 29 4.89 -17.32 8.08
N GLY A 30 5.89 -17.99 7.49
CA GLY A 30 6.32 -17.76 6.12
C GLY A 30 5.29 -18.23 5.10
N MET A 31 4.78 -19.46 5.23
CA MET A 31 3.78 -20.05 4.32
C MET A 31 2.48 -19.26 4.32
N TRP A 32 1.97 -18.89 5.50
CA TRP A 32 0.77 -18.06 5.59
C TRP A 32 0.93 -16.75 4.82
N LYS A 33 2.10 -16.11 4.89
CA LYS A 33 2.38 -14.89 4.11
C LYS A 33 2.55 -15.17 2.62
N ILE A 34 3.13 -16.31 2.22
CA ILE A 34 3.20 -16.74 0.82
C ILE A 34 1.80 -16.89 0.23
N ASP A 35 0.87 -17.50 0.97
CA ASP A 35 -0.50 -17.72 0.51
C ASP A 35 -1.22 -16.39 0.22
N THR A 36 -0.89 -15.32 0.95
CA THR A 36 -1.43 -13.99 0.67
C THR A 36 -0.90 -13.37 -0.62
N LEU A 37 0.26 -13.79 -1.14
CA LEU A 37 0.88 -13.19 -2.34
C LEU A 37 0.02 -13.38 -3.61
N GLY A 38 -0.86 -14.38 -3.61
CA GLY A 38 -1.83 -14.63 -4.67
C GLY A 38 -3.13 -13.82 -4.55
N THR A 39 -3.27 -12.97 -3.53
CA THR A 39 -4.48 -12.20 -3.26
C THR A 39 -4.34 -10.74 -3.71
N GLN A 40 -5.45 -10.01 -3.74
CA GLN A 40 -5.45 -8.57 -4.08
C GLN A 40 -4.82 -7.70 -2.99
N SER A 41 -4.70 -8.22 -1.77
CA SER A 41 -4.12 -7.52 -0.62
C SER A 41 -3.09 -8.44 0.03
N PRO A 42 -1.93 -8.64 -0.61
CA PRO A 42 -0.88 -9.47 -0.06
C PRO A 42 -0.39 -8.89 1.26
N TRP A 43 0.06 -9.77 2.16
CA TRP A 43 0.68 -9.36 3.41
C TRP A 43 1.83 -8.39 3.15
N SER A 44 1.91 -7.37 4.00
CA SER A 44 3.01 -6.41 3.99
C SER A 44 3.39 -6.01 5.40
N SER A 45 4.69 -5.79 5.59
CA SER A 45 5.29 -5.24 6.80
C SER A 45 5.13 -3.73 6.94
N ASP A 46 4.51 -3.04 5.96
CA ASP A 46 4.40 -1.57 5.92
C ASP A 46 3.84 -0.98 7.22
N GLY A 47 2.69 -1.48 7.66
CA GLY A 47 2.05 -1.02 8.89
C GLY A 47 2.91 -1.29 10.13
N TYR A 48 3.58 -2.44 10.17
CA TYR A 48 4.47 -2.84 11.27
C TYR A 48 5.72 -1.93 11.35
N LEU A 49 6.39 -1.70 10.22
CA LEU A 49 7.59 -0.86 10.15
C LEU A 49 7.28 0.62 10.37
N LYS A 50 6.14 1.11 9.85
CA LYS A 50 5.65 2.44 10.22
C LYS A 50 5.39 2.52 11.72
N SER A 51 4.85 1.47 12.34
CA SER A 51 4.64 1.40 13.80
C SER A 51 5.89 1.14 14.63
N ALA A 52 7.08 1.05 14.03
CA ALA A 52 8.31 0.85 14.78
C ALA A 52 8.57 1.96 15.81
N GLN A 53 9.11 1.55 16.96
CA GLN A 53 9.32 2.38 18.14
C GLN A 53 10.69 2.14 18.76
N GLY A 54 11.05 2.92 19.78
CA GLY A 54 12.34 2.81 20.46
C GLY A 54 13.52 3.37 19.64
N PRO A 55 14.75 3.06 20.05
CA PRO A 55 15.96 3.73 19.54
C PRO A 55 16.23 3.46 18.06
N PHE A 56 15.80 2.32 17.52
CA PHE A 56 16.01 1.94 16.13
C PHE A 56 14.83 2.29 15.21
N ARG A 57 13.81 3.00 15.70
CA ARG A 57 12.60 3.31 14.92
C ARG A 57 12.89 3.96 13.57
N GLY A 58 13.88 4.85 13.50
CA GLY A 58 14.23 5.57 12.27
C GLY A 58 14.74 4.62 11.18
N LEU A 59 15.57 3.66 11.55
CA LEU A 59 16.05 2.61 10.65
C LEU A 59 14.88 1.82 10.07
N PHE A 60 14.02 1.25 10.93
CA PHE A 60 12.89 0.44 10.48
C PHE A 60 11.87 1.21 9.66
N ARG A 61 11.54 2.44 10.07
CA ARG A 61 10.61 3.31 9.34
C ARG A 61 11.17 3.65 7.95
N SER A 62 12.46 3.95 7.83
CA SER A 62 13.08 4.28 6.54
C SER A 62 12.98 3.15 5.51
N MET A 63 12.88 1.89 5.97
CA MET A 63 12.76 0.73 5.09
C MET A 63 11.45 0.70 4.29
N THR A 64 10.42 1.45 4.70
CA THR A 64 9.15 1.52 3.96
C THR A 64 9.23 2.40 2.72
N GLY A 65 10.20 3.34 2.68
CA GLY A 65 10.35 4.36 1.64
C GLY A 65 9.38 5.54 1.75
N ASP A 66 8.23 5.37 2.41
CA ASP A 66 7.27 6.43 2.72
C ASP A 66 6.74 6.26 4.15
N PRO A 67 7.56 6.52 5.18
CA PRO A 67 7.24 6.23 6.58
C PRO A 67 6.08 7.05 7.14
N ASP A 68 5.73 8.13 6.44
CA ASP A 68 4.84 9.21 6.86
C ASP A 68 3.62 9.37 5.93
N ASP A 69 3.44 8.44 4.97
CA ASP A 69 2.35 8.48 3.99
C ASP A 69 2.30 9.77 3.15
N LYS A 70 3.41 10.54 3.09
CA LYS A 70 3.48 11.81 2.36
C LYS A 70 3.30 11.60 0.87
N ALA A 71 3.69 10.44 0.32
CA ALA A 71 3.48 10.15 -1.08
C ALA A 71 1.99 10.00 -1.43
N TRP A 72 1.13 9.71 -0.47
CA TRP A 72 -0.33 9.68 -0.65
C TRP A 72 -0.99 11.05 -0.54
N LEU A 73 -0.32 12.01 0.11
CA LEU A 73 -0.77 13.40 0.23
C LEU A 73 -0.29 14.29 -0.93
N ASN A 74 0.58 13.76 -1.80
CA ASN A 74 1.08 14.45 -2.98
C ASN A 74 0.30 14.01 -4.24
N PRO A 75 -0.47 14.91 -4.89
CA PRO A 75 -1.27 14.57 -6.06
C PRO A 75 -0.45 13.99 -7.23
N ASP A 76 0.78 14.46 -7.44
CA ASP A 76 1.61 14.03 -8.55
C ASP A 76 2.20 12.63 -8.29
N SER A 77 2.58 12.35 -7.04
CA SER A 77 3.00 11.01 -6.60
C SER A 77 1.88 9.98 -6.74
N VAL A 78 0.65 10.34 -6.36
CA VAL A 78 -0.53 9.46 -6.51
C VAL A 78 -0.86 9.26 -8.00
N ALA A 79 -0.83 10.34 -8.79
CA ALA A 79 -1.08 10.25 -10.23
C ALA A 79 -0.07 9.33 -10.93
N ALA A 80 1.23 9.48 -10.64
CA ALA A 80 2.29 8.63 -11.19
C ALA A 80 2.11 7.15 -10.79
N ARG A 81 1.66 6.89 -9.56
CA ARG A 81 1.33 5.53 -9.10
C ARG A 81 0.20 4.91 -9.90
N TRP A 82 -0.85 5.67 -10.19
CA TRP A 82 -1.98 5.20 -11.00
C TRP A 82 -1.62 5.05 -12.48
N ASP A 83 -0.69 5.84 -12.99
CA ASP A 83 -0.15 5.68 -14.35
C ASP A 83 0.68 4.39 -14.49
N ASP A 84 1.55 4.10 -13.51
CA ASP A 84 2.28 2.83 -13.46
C ASP A 84 1.32 1.64 -13.34
N PHE A 85 0.30 1.76 -12.50
CA PHE A 85 -0.76 0.76 -12.39
C PHE A 85 -1.47 0.53 -13.73
N ASN A 86 -1.93 1.59 -14.40
CA ASN A 86 -2.59 1.49 -15.70
C ASN A 86 -1.73 0.72 -16.71
N LYS A 87 -0.44 1.09 -16.81
CA LYS A 87 0.52 0.46 -17.72
C LYS A 87 0.70 -1.03 -17.39
N ARG A 88 0.95 -1.37 -16.12
CA ARG A 88 1.21 -2.75 -15.70
C ARG A 88 -0.03 -3.63 -15.77
N PHE A 89 -1.17 -3.12 -15.33
CA PHE A 89 -2.46 -3.79 -15.42
C PHE A 89 -2.82 -4.11 -16.87
N SER A 90 -2.72 -3.11 -17.76
CA SER A 90 -2.94 -3.27 -19.20
C SER A 90 -2.03 -4.33 -19.82
N ASN A 91 -0.76 -4.34 -19.44
CA ASN A 91 0.23 -5.28 -19.97
C ASN A 91 0.08 -6.71 -19.43
N HIS A 92 -0.28 -6.86 -18.15
CA HIS A 92 -0.46 -8.14 -17.47
C HIS A 92 -1.69 -8.88 -18.01
N TYR A 93 -2.84 -8.20 -18.06
CA TYR A 93 -4.09 -8.77 -18.55
C TYR A 93 -4.23 -8.75 -20.08
N LYS A 94 -3.26 -8.18 -20.80
CA LYS A 94 -3.27 -8.04 -22.26
C LYS A 94 -4.57 -7.41 -22.76
N LEU A 95 -4.88 -6.23 -22.22
CA LEU A 95 -6.11 -5.52 -22.54
C LEU A 95 -6.16 -5.14 -24.02
N SER A 96 -7.35 -5.24 -24.61
CA SER A 96 -7.65 -4.69 -25.94
C SER A 96 -7.62 -3.16 -25.91
N ASP A 97 -7.56 -2.51 -27.06
CA ASP A 97 -7.52 -1.04 -27.11
C ASP A 97 -8.80 -0.39 -26.56
N GLY A 98 -9.94 -1.06 -26.72
CA GLY A 98 -11.20 -0.65 -26.08
C GLY A 98 -11.11 -0.71 -24.55
N GLN A 99 -10.58 -1.80 -24.00
CA GLN A 99 -10.39 -1.97 -22.56
C GLN A 99 -9.37 -0.98 -21.99
N LYS A 100 -8.26 -0.73 -22.69
CA LYS A 100 -7.28 0.31 -22.30
C LYS A 100 -7.91 1.70 -22.27
N SER A 101 -8.75 2.01 -23.26
CA SER A 101 -9.50 3.27 -23.31
C SER A 101 -10.46 3.40 -22.11
N GLN A 102 -11.17 2.33 -21.75
CA GLN A 102 -12.05 2.30 -20.59
C GLN A 102 -11.28 2.52 -19.28
N LEU A 103 -10.14 1.84 -19.09
CA LEU A 103 -9.30 2.01 -17.90
C LEU A 103 -8.69 3.41 -17.81
N THR A 104 -8.26 3.97 -18.94
CA THR A 104 -7.73 5.34 -19.01
C THR A 104 -8.82 6.35 -18.65
N LYS A 105 -10.04 6.20 -19.17
CA LYS A 105 -11.17 7.06 -18.81
C LYS A 105 -11.55 6.96 -17.34
N LEU A 106 -11.43 5.77 -16.75
CA LEU A 106 -11.66 5.56 -15.32
C LEU A 106 -10.67 6.37 -14.47
N ILE A 107 -9.38 6.32 -14.83
CA ILE A 107 -8.29 6.96 -14.07
C ILE A 107 -8.20 8.47 -14.32
N ASP A 108 -8.11 8.87 -15.59
CA ASP A 108 -7.82 10.23 -16.02
C ASP A 108 -9.07 11.06 -16.28
N GLY A 109 -10.20 10.41 -16.58
CA GLY A 109 -11.42 11.05 -17.06
C GLY A 109 -11.56 10.97 -18.58
N ALA A 110 -12.74 11.29 -19.08
CA ALA A 110 -12.97 11.36 -20.52
C ALA A 110 -12.41 12.67 -21.08
N SER A 111 -11.89 12.66 -22.30
CA SER A 111 -11.51 13.90 -23.00
C SER A 111 -12.71 14.79 -23.32
N SER A 112 -13.88 14.18 -23.51
CA SER A 112 -15.16 14.85 -23.66
C SER A 112 -16.31 13.96 -23.19
N HIS A 113 -17.38 14.58 -22.69
CA HIS A 113 -18.60 13.92 -22.28
C HIS A 113 -19.68 14.14 -23.33
N ASP A 114 -19.86 13.13 -24.18
CA ASP A 114 -20.69 13.26 -25.37
C ASP A 114 -22.08 12.68 -25.16
N ALA A 115 -23.12 13.34 -25.67
CA ALA A 115 -24.49 12.82 -25.75
C ALA A 115 -25.03 12.91 -27.17
N VAL A 116 -25.90 11.96 -27.54
CA VAL A 116 -26.53 11.94 -28.86
C VAL A 116 -27.61 13.00 -28.89
N LEU A 117 -27.50 13.94 -29.83
CA LEU A 117 -28.53 14.94 -30.10
C LEU A 117 -29.42 14.52 -31.27
N ASP A 118 -28.83 13.84 -32.27
CA ASP A 118 -29.48 13.41 -33.52
C ASP A 118 -30.24 14.55 -34.26
N LEU A 119 -29.65 15.75 -34.24
CA LEU A 119 -30.08 16.89 -35.05
C LEU A 119 -28.96 17.30 -35.99
N ALA A 120 -29.31 17.85 -37.17
CA ALA A 120 -28.33 18.38 -38.11
C ALA A 120 -27.79 19.76 -37.71
N LYS A 121 -28.55 20.50 -36.88
CA LYS A 121 -28.21 21.83 -36.37
C LYS A 121 -28.75 21.99 -34.96
N LEU A 122 -28.17 22.91 -34.21
CA LEU A 122 -28.71 23.30 -32.91
C LEU A 122 -30.12 23.92 -33.07
N PRO A 123 -31.03 23.70 -32.10
CA PRO A 123 -32.32 24.37 -32.08
C PRO A 123 -32.16 25.89 -32.08
N ALA A 124 -33.12 26.60 -32.69
CA ALA A 124 -33.09 28.05 -32.75
C ALA A 124 -33.12 28.67 -31.34
N GLY A 125 -32.21 29.61 -31.07
CA GLY A 125 -32.09 30.28 -29.77
C GLY A 125 -31.05 29.66 -28.82
N VAL A 126 -30.50 28.49 -29.14
CA VAL A 126 -29.35 27.93 -28.41
C VAL A 126 -28.07 28.60 -28.91
N ASP A 127 -27.36 29.30 -28.01
CA ASP A 127 -26.11 29.98 -28.31
C ASP A 127 -25.12 29.83 -27.14
N PHE A 128 -24.09 29.02 -27.35
CA PHE A 128 -23.05 28.77 -26.35
C PHE A 128 -22.11 29.97 -26.17
N ALA A 129 -21.84 30.72 -27.24
CA ALA A 129 -20.91 31.84 -27.20
C ALA A 129 -21.49 33.02 -26.44
N ALA A 130 -22.81 33.26 -26.56
CA ALA A 130 -23.52 34.27 -25.77
C ALA A 130 -23.36 34.07 -24.24
N LEU A 131 -23.19 32.83 -23.79
CA LEU A 131 -22.95 32.47 -22.38
C LEU A 131 -21.46 32.27 -22.04
N LYS A 132 -20.55 32.49 -22.99
CA LYS A 132 -19.10 32.20 -22.87
C LYS A 132 -18.79 30.73 -22.55
N LEU A 133 -19.64 29.83 -23.04
CA LEU A 133 -19.53 28.38 -22.87
C LEU A 133 -18.98 27.67 -24.11
N ASP A 134 -18.53 28.40 -25.12
CA ASP A 134 -17.94 27.89 -26.37
C ASP A 134 -16.74 26.94 -26.17
N LYS A 135 -16.04 27.08 -25.04
CA LYS A 135 -14.93 26.20 -24.66
C LYS A 135 -15.36 25.03 -23.76
N THR A 136 -16.56 25.12 -23.17
CA THR A 136 -17.10 24.14 -22.21
C THR A 136 -18.03 23.15 -22.90
N ILE A 137 -18.87 23.61 -23.82
CA ILE A 137 -19.79 22.78 -24.60
C ILE A 137 -19.69 23.12 -26.08
N SER A 138 -19.74 22.10 -26.92
CA SER A 138 -19.73 22.21 -28.38
C SER A 138 -20.73 21.24 -29.01
N PHE A 139 -21.15 21.56 -30.23
CA PHE A 139 -22.00 20.69 -31.03
C PHE A 139 -21.22 20.20 -32.25
N ASP A 140 -21.09 18.88 -32.37
CA ASP A 140 -20.52 18.22 -33.54
C ASP A 140 -21.65 17.85 -34.49
N ALA A 141 -21.83 18.66 -35.55
CA ALA A 141 -22.89 18.48 -36.54
C ALA A 141 -22.72 17.19 -37.38
N ALA A 142 -21.47 16.76 -37.62
CA ALA A 142 -21.21 15.56 -38.41
C ALA A 142 -21.53 14.29 -37.60
N ALA A 143 -21.16 14.27 -36.32
CA ALA A 143 -21.51 13.17 -35.42
C ALA A 143 -22.93 13.27 -34.85
N LYS A 144 -23.58 14.44 -35.00
CA LYS A 144 -24.86 14.80 -34.35
C LYS A 144 -24.83 14.64 -32.82
N ARG A 145 -23.76 15.13 -32.18
CA ARG A 145 -23.55 14.99 -30.73
C ARG A 145 -23.27 16.33 -30.06
N LEU A 146 -23.75 16.48 -28.83
CA LEU A 146 -23.26 17.49 -27.90
C LEU A 146 -22.04 16.94 -27.18
N LYS A 147 -21.00 17.76 -27.03
CA LYS A 147 -19.75 17.41 -26.35
C LYS A 147 -19.44 18.45 -25.30
N ILE A 148 -19.32 18.03 -24.05
CA ILE A 148 -18.76 18.85 -22.97
C ILE A 148 -17.27 18.54 -22.87
N ASP A 149 -16.42 19.56 -22.83
CA ASP A 149 -14.98 19.38 -22.69
C ASP A 149 -14.65 18.71 -21.34
N GLY A 150 -13.87 17.64 -21.36
CA GLY A 150 -13.58 16.87 -20.15
C GLY A 150 -12.67 17.58 -19.15
N LYS A 151 -11.94 18.62 -19.57
CA LYS A 151 -11.12 19.45 -18.68
C LYS A 151 -11.92 20.62 -18.11
N ARG A 152 -12.95 21.08 -18.82
CA ARG A 152 -13.83 22.17 -18.39
C ARG A 152 -15.14 21.61 -17.87
N ARG A 153 -15.24 21.55 -16.55
CA ARG A 153 -16.48 21.12 -15.91
C ARG A 153 -17.57 22.15 -16.09
N MET A 154 -18.66 21.74 -16.73
CA MET A 154 -19.89 22.50 -16.73
C MET A 154 -20.50 22.46 -15.33
N THR A 155 -20.77 23.64 -14.77
CA THR A 155 -21.44 23.80 -13.48
C THR A 155 -22.96 23.70 -13.63
N ALA A 156 -23.66 23.44 -12.53
CA ALA A 156 -25.12 23.44 -12.51
C ALA A 156 -25.72 24.81 -12.91
N SER A 157 -25.03 25.91 -12.59
CA SER A 157 -25.44 27.27 -12.97
C SER A 157 -25.32 27.52 -14.47
N GLU A 158 -24.22 27.07 -15.07
CA GLU A 158 -24.01 27.18 -16.53
C GLU A 158 -25.03 26.33 -17.29
N LYS A 159 -25.30 25.11 -16.81
CA LYS A 159 -26.38 24.27 -17.35
C LYS A 159 -27.75 24.97 -17.25
N ALA A 160 -28.08 25.53 -16.09
CA ALA A 160 -29.34 26.25 -15.91
C ALA A 160 -29.47 27.46 -16.86
N SER A 161 -28.35 28.11 -17.17
CA SER A 161 -28.31 29.22 -18.13
C SER A 161 -28.56 28.75 -19.57
N LEU A 162 -28.09 27.56 -19.95
CA LEU A 162 -28.41 26.91 -21.23
C LEU A 162 -29.88 26.47 -21.29
N ASP A 163 -30.42 25.90 -20.21
CA ASP A 163 -31.83 25.52 -20.12
C ASP A 163 -32.74 26.77 -20.24
N ALA A 164 -32.33 27.90 -19.68
CA ALA A 164 -33.06 29.16 -19.76
C ALA A 164 -33.19 29.71 -21.20
N GLN A 165 -32.23 29.44 -22.10
CA GLN A 165 -32.31 29.87 -23.51
C GLN A 165 -33.46 29.20 -24.27
N VAL A 166 -33.84 28.00 -23.84
CA VAL A 166 -34.93 27.20 -24.45
C VAL A 166 -36.17 27.13 -23.55
N ALA A 167 -36.23 27.94 -22.50
CA ALA A 167 -37.37 27.98 -21.59
C ALA A 167 -38.67 28.35 -22.35
N GLY A 168 -39.70 27.53 -22.19
CA GLY A 168 -40.98 27.70 -22.90
C GLY A 168 -40.97 27.33 -24.38
N ARG A 169 -39.84 26.88 -24.94
CA ARG A 169 -39.77 26.35 -26.31
C ARG A 169 -40.20 24.89 -26.34
N THR A 170 -41.18 24.58 -27.18
CA THR A 170 -41.75 23.22 -27.35
C THR A 170 -41.38 22.65 -28.73
N GLY A 171 -41.33 21.32 -28.82
CA GLY A 171 -41.04 20.58 -30.06
C GLY A 171 -39.94 19.55 -29.89
N ASP A 172 -39.95 18.53 -30.76
CA ASP A 172 -39.05 17.36 -30.71
C ASP A 172 -37.56 17.75 -30.67
N ASP A 173 -37.16 18.76 -31.44
CA ASP A 173 -35.78 19.27 -31.45
C ASP A 173 -35.33 19.82 -30.08
N TYR A 174 -36.21 20.54 -29.37
CA TYR A 174 -35.91 21.11 -28.06
C TYR A 174 -35.93 20.04 -26.96
N ASP A 175 -36.79 19.03 -27.09
CA ASP A 175 -36.84 17.89 -26.16
C ASP A 175 -35.59 17.01 -26.31
N LYS A 176 -35.16 16.73 -27.55
CA LYS A 176 -33.89 16.06 -27.86
C LYS A 176 -32.70 16.83 -27.32
N TYR A 177 -32.68 18.15 -27.47
CA TYR A 177 -31.63 19.01 -26.92
C TYR A 177 -31.56 18.95 -25.39
N ARG A 178 -32.69 19.12 -24.69
CA ARG A 178 -32.75 19.04 -23.23
C ARG A 178 -32.26 17.67 -22.74
N LYS A 179 -32.73 16.59 -23.36
CA LYS A 179 -32.28 15.23 -23.03
C LYS A 179 -30.77 15.04 -23.26
N ALA A 180 -30.26 15.46 -24.40
CA ALA A 180 -28.84 15.35 -24.71
C ALA A 180 -27.97 16.19 -23.76
N LEU A 181 -28.39 17.40 -23.43
CA LEU A 181 -27.72 18.27 -22.46
C LEU A 181 -27.70 17.63 -21.07
N ASP A 182 -28.83 17.09 -20.61
CA ASP A 182 -28.95 16.37 -19.34
C ASP A 182 -28.03 15.15 -19.27
N GLU A 183 -28.00 14.33 -20.33
CA GLU A 183 -27.14 13.16 -20.42
C GLU A 183 -25.66 13.54 -20.43
N ALA A 184 -25.27 14.55 -21.21
CA ALA A 184 -23.90 15.03 -21.27
C ALA A 184 -23.48 15.60 -19.91
N PHE A 185 -24.31 16.43 -19.29
CA PHE A 185 -24.06 17.02 -17.97
C PHE A 185 -23.94 15.95 -16.88
N THR A 186 -24.84 14.96 -16.87
CA THR A 186 -24.80 13.86 -15.90
C THR A 186 -23.55 12.99 -16.05
N ARG A 187 -23.00 12.88 -17.27
CA ARG A 187 -21.71 12.20 -17.50
C ARG A 187 -20.54 13.09 -17.06
N ALA A 188 -20.59 14.38 -17.34
CA ALA A 188 -19.57 15.35 -16.97
C ALA A 188 -19.48 15.62 -15.46
N SER A 189 -20.56 15.39 -14.72
CA SER A 189 -20.58 15.54 -13.26
C SER A 189 -19.90 14.38 -12.51
N ARG A 190 -19.65 13.25 -13.18
CA ARG A 190 -18.93 12.11 -12.59
C ARG A 190 -17.43 12.34 -12.68
N LEU A 191 -16.78 12.36 -11.52
CA LEU A 191 -15.34 12.59 -11.42
C LEU A 191 -14.54 11.31 -11.69
N SER A 192 -13.46 11.41 -12.44
CA SER A 192 -12.44 10.37 -12.54
C SER A 192 -11.70 10.18 -11.21
N TYR A 193 -10.91 9.11 -11.09
CA TYR A 193 -10.13 8.89 -9.87
C TYR A 193 -9.11 10.01 -9.61
N LYS A 194 -8.35 10.45 -10.62
CA LYS A 194 -7.41 11.59 -10.47
C LYS A 194 -8.13 12.87 -10.07
N GLU A 195 -9.33 13.08 -10.61
CA GLU A 195 -10.15 14.22 -10.26
C GLU A 195 -10.69 14.16 -8.82
N ARG A 196 -11.18 13.00 -8.37
CA ARG A 196 -11.63 12.77 -6.98
C ARG A 196 -10.49 13.00 -6.00
N MET A 197 -9.31 12.46 -6.32
CA MET A 197 -8.10 12.65 -5.51
C MET A 197 -7.69 14.12 -5.44
N ARG A 198 -7.63 14.84 -6.56
CA ARG A 198 -7.27 16.27 -6.57
C ARG A 198 -8.31 17.12 -5.86
N ALA A 199 -9.60 16.80 -6.01
CA ALA A 199 -10.67 17.48 -5.29
C ALA A 199 -10.49 17.33 -3.77
N HIS A 200 -10.12 16.14 -3.29
CA HIS A 200 -9.87 15.91 -1.88
C HIS A 200 -8.58 16.58 -1.37
N LEU A 201 -7.46 16.45 -2.08
CA LEU A 201 -6.16 16.92 -1.60
C LEU A 201 -5.94 18.42 -1.80
N VAL A 202 -6.44 19.00 -2.90
CA VAL A 202 -6.16 20.39 -3.31
C VAL A 202 -7.43 21.23 -3.36
N GLY A 203 -8.53 20.63 -3.79
CA GLY A 203 -9.81 21.33 -3.92
C GLY A 203 -10.51 21.61 -2.59
N ASP A 204 -10.24 20.81 -1.56
CA ASP A 204 -10.80 20.96 -0.23
C ASP A 204 -10.06 22.06 0.54
N PRO A 205 -10.74 23.18 0.88
CA PRO A 205 -10.14 24.28 1.63
C PRO A 205 -9.64 23.85 3.02
N ASP A 206 -10.23 22.83 3.64
CA ASP A 206 -9.77 22.34 4.94
C ASP A 206 -8.42 21.62 4.80
N ASN A 207 -8.16 20.95 3.68
CA ASN A 207 -6.91 20.21 3.45
C ASN A 207 -5.78 21.10 2.92
N ALA A 208 -6.06 21.92 1.90
CA ALA A 208 -5.07 22.73 1.18
C ALA A 208 -5.14 24.24 1.44
N GLY A 209 -6.25 24.75 1.96
CA GLY A 209 -6.53 26.17 2.03
C GLY A 209 -6.05 26.86 3.32
N LEU A 210 -6.07 28.19 3.26
CA LEU A 210 -6.05 29.07 4.44
C LEU A 210 -7.47 29.58 4.67
N VAL A 211 -8.28 28.84 5.42
CA VAL A 211 -9.67 29.22 5.70
C VAL A 211 -9.72 30.03 6.99
N ASN A 212 -10.09 31.31 6.91
CA ASN A 212 -10.23 32.19 8.08
C ASN A 212 -8.96 32.27 8.96
N GLY A 213 -7.77 32.27 8.33
CA GLY A 213 -6.48 32.29 9.04
C GLY A 213 -6.05 30.95 9.65
N ARG A 214 -6.81 29.87 9.47
CA ARG A 214 -6.42 28.51 9.86
C ARG A 214 -5.55 27.89 8.77
N ILE A 215 -4.44 27.26 9.16
CA ILE A 215 -3.60 26.48 8.25
C ILE A 215 -4.34 25.21 7.79
N GLY A 216 -4.15 24.84 6.52
CA GLY A 216 -4.68 23.60 5.97
C GLY A 216 -4.16 22.37 6.71
N GLN A 217 -4.95 21.31 6.76
CA GLN A 217 -4.65 20.11 7.54
C GLN A 217 -3.36 19.41 7.08
N ILE A 218 -3.02 19.46 5.80
CA ILE A 218 -1.77 18.90 5.27
C ILE A 218 -0.57 19.68 5.82
N LYS A 219 -0.64 21.02 5.83
CA LYS A 219 0.42 21.86 6.39
C LYS A 219 0.54 21.66 7.92
N LEU A 220 -0.59 21.55 8.62
CA LEU A 220 -0.61 21.23 10.05
C LEU A 220 0.10 19.90 10.32
N TYR A 221 -0.17 18.88 9.50
CA TYR A 221 0.50 17.59 9.62
C TYR A 221 2.02 17.71 9.44
N ASP A 222 2.50 18.42 8.41
CA ASP A 222 3.93 18.66 8.22
C ASP A 222 4.58 19.38 9.43
N GLU A 223 3.91 20.39 9.98
CA GLU A 223 4.37 21.08 11.19
C GLU A 223 4.41 20.17 12.42
N MET A 224 3.47 19.23 12.56
CA MET A 224 3.46 18.25 13.66
C MET A 224 4.67 17.30 13.56
N VAL A 225 4.97 16.80 12.36
CA VAL A 225 6.13 15.93 12.12
C VAL A 225 7.44 16.66 12.40
N HIS A 226 7.62 17.87 11.85
CA HIS A 226 8.81 18.67 12.10
C HIS A 226 9.01 18.98 13.58
N ARG A 227 7.94 19.42 14.27
CA ARG A 227 8.01 19.70 15.71
C ARG A 227 8.39 18.48 16.53
N TYR A 228 7.90 17.30 16.14
CA TYR A 228 8.25 16.07 16.81
C TYR A 228 9.73 15.73 16.61
N GLU A 229 10.25 15.84 15.39
CA GLU A 229 11.67 15.58 15.10
C GLU A 229 12.61 16.52 15.84
N ASP A 230 12.31 17.83 15.86
CA ASP A 230 13.11 18.84 16.57
C ASP A 230 13.16 18.57 18.08
N ARG A 231 12.02 18.17 18.67
CA ARG A 231 11.93 17.88 20.10
C ARG A 231 12.55 16.53 20.46
N LEU A 232 12.51 15.55 19.56
CA LEU A 232 13.16 14.26 19.77
C LEU A 232 14.68 14.43 19.94
N ALA A 233 15.30 15.35 19.19
CA ALA A 233 16.73 15.64 19.30
C ALA A 233 17.14 16.27 20.64
N SER A 234 16.20 16.88 21.36
CA SER A 234 16.45 17.63 22.60
C SER A 234 15.92 16.95 23.87
N ALA A 235 15.13 15.89 23.75
CA ALA A 235 14.53 15.19 24.89
C ALA A 235 15.57 14.42 25.72
N LYS A 236 15.61 14.74 27.03
CA LYS A 236 16.53 14.13 28.01
C LYS A 236 15.80 13.47 29.17
N LEU A 237 14.57 13.89 29.46
CA LEU A 237 13.78 13.43 30.61
C LEU A 237 12.68 12.45 30.16
N THR A 238 12.29 11.53 31.04
CA THR A 238 11.27 10.50 30.75
C THR A 238 9.91 11.09 30.40
N PHE A 239 9.46 12.14 31.09
CA PHE A 239 8.19 12.80 30.76
C PHE A 239 8.22 13.52 29.40
N GLU A 240 9.39 14.01 28.95
CA GLU A 240 9.55 14.62 27.62
C GLU A 240 9.37 13.56 26.53
N GLN A 241 9.87 12.35 26.77
CA GLN A 241 9.68 11.20 25.88
C GLN A 241 8.21 10.76 25.81
N GLU A 242 7.51 10.68 26.95
CA GLU A 242 6.06 10.39 26.98
C GLU A 242 5.25 11.41 26.19
N HIS A 243 5.53 12.71 26.38
CA HIS A 243 4.87 13.78 25.62
C HIS A 243 5.17 13.69 24.12
N LEU A 244 6.41 13.35 23.76
CA LEU A 244 6.81 13.15 22.37
C LEU A 244 6.08 11.96 21.73
N ASN A 245 5.94 10.86 22.45
CA ASN A 245 5.19 9.69 21.98
C ASN A 245 3.73 10.05 21.69
N ARG A 246 3.12 10.91 22.51
CA ARG A 246 1.77 11.42 22.26
C ARG A 246 1.69 12.30 21.02
N ILE A 247 2.58 13.29 20.89
CA ILE A 247 2.65 14.15 19.68
C ILE A 247 2.81 13.29 18.43
N TRP A 248 3.65 12.26 18.51
CA TRP A 248 3.89 11.33 17.42
C TRP A 248 2.65 10.51 17.06
N SER A 249 1.95 9.99 18.07
CA SER A 249 0.68 9.28 17.88
C SER A 249 -0.35 10.19 17.20
N ASP A 250 -0.45 11.44 17.63
CA ASP A 250 -1.38 12.43 17.06
C ASP A 250 -1.01 12.75 15.60
N ALA A 251 0.27 12.94 15.30
CA ALA A 251 0.75 13.19 13.93
C ALA A 251 0.40 12.02 13.01
N ARG A 252 0.54 10.78 13.49
CA ARG A 252 0.18 9.57 12.72
C ARG A 252 -1.30 9.35 12.57
N ALA A 253 -2.11 9.69 13.58
CA ALA A 253 -3.55 9.69 13.44
C ALA A 253 -3.94 10.67 12.31
N LYS A 254 -3.37 11.88 12.33
CA LYS A 254 -3.58 12.89 11.29
C LYS A 254 -3.14 12.42 9.89
N ALA A 255 -1.98 11.77 9.78
CA ALA A 255 -1.51 11.19 8.52
C ALA A 255 -2.51 10.18 7.95
N ARG A 256 -3.03 9.27 8.80
CA ARG A 256 -4.04 8.28 8.40
C ARG A 256 -5.37 8.92 8.02
N ASP A 257 -5.80 9.95 8.73
CA ASP A 257 -7.04 10.67 8.43
C ASP A 257 -6.98 11.37 7.07
N LEU A 258 -5.82 11.93 6.71
CA LEU A 258 -5.60 12.62 5.44
C LEU A 258 -5.31 11.67 4.28
N ALA A 259 -4.49 10.64 4.49
CA ALA A 259 -4.12 9.69 3.45
C ALA A 259 -5.18 8.61 3.22
N GLY A 260 -5.96 8.27 4.26
CA GLY A 260 -6.96 7.21 4.24
C GLY A 260 -7.98 7.31 3.10
N PRO A 261 -8.60 8.48 2.86
CA PRO A 261 -9.50 8.67 1.73
C PRO A 261 -8.83 8.43 0.37
N VAL A 262 -7.57 8.84 0.19
CA VAL A 262 -6.82 8.62 -1.05
C VAL A 262 -6.43 7.15 -1.23
N MET A 263 -6.03 6.48 -0.14
CA MET A 263 -5.79 5.03 -0.14
C MET A 263 -7.07 4.24 -0.45
N ALA A 264 -8.23 4.70 0.05
CA ALA A 264 -9.52 4.12 -0.28
C ALA A 264 -9.85 4.29 -1.78
N LEU A 265 -9.58 5.46 -2.37
CA LEU A 265 -9.70 5.67 -3.82
C LEU A 265 -8.78 4.72 -4.61
N ASP A 266 -7.55 4.49 -4.16
CA ASP A 266 -6.64 3.54 -4.82
C ASP A 266 -7.14 2.10 -4.78
N LYS A 267 -7.70 1.68 -3.64
CA LYS A 267 -8.34 0.37 -3.49
C LYS A 267 -9.55 0.24 -4.40
N GLU A 268 -10.47 1.21 -4.36
CA GLU A 268 -11.68 1.26 -5.18
C GLU A 268 -11.32 1.25 -6.67
N LEU A 269 -10.30 2.03 -7.09
CA LEU A 269 -9.80 2.03 -8.47
C LEU A 269 -9.37 0.64 -8.92
N LYS A 270 -8.62 -0.08 -8.09
CA LYS A 270 -8.14 -1.43 -8.41
C LYS A 270 -9.29 -2.43 -8.49
N GLU A 271 -10.27 -2.33 -7.60
CA GLU A 271 -11.49 -3.16 -7.61
C GLU A 271 -12.33 -2.90 -8.87
N GLU A 272 -12.55 -1.64 -9.24
CA GLU A 272 -13.27 -1.28 -10.47
C GLU A 272 -12.50 -1.67 -11.73
N ALA A 273 -11.17 -1.52 -11.73
CA ALA A 273 -10.33 -1.92 -12.86
C ALA A 273 -10.44 -3.43 -13.15
N LEU A 274 -10.61 -4.27 -12.13
CA LEU A 274 -10.78 -5.72 -12.29
C LEU A 274 -12.09 -6.13 -12.98
N LYS A 275 -13.05 -5.21 -13.12
CA LYS A 275 -14.30 -5.46 -13.87
C LYS A 275 -14.13 -5.26 -15.39
N ILE A 276 -12.98 -4.73 -15.83
CA ILE A 276 -12.70 -4.43 -17.25
C ILE A 276 -12.22 -5.67 -18.04
N PRO A 277 -11.25 -6.48 -17.54
CA PRO A 277 -10.82 -7.68 -18.24
C PRO A 277 -11.92 -8.73 -18.32
N GLU A 278 -11.87 -9.56 -19.36
CA GLU A 278 -12.68 -10.77 -19.48
C GLU A 278 -12.22 -11.85 -18.50
N VAL A 279 -13.08 -12.82 -18.21
CA VAL A 279 -12.76 -13.98 -17.34
C VAL A 279 -11.51 -14.74 -17.82
N SER A 280 -11.34 -14.87 -19.14
CA SER A 280 -10.18 -15.51 -19.77
C SER A 280 -8.87 -14.75 -19.49
N GLN A 281 -8.93 -13.41 -19.43
CA GLN A 281 -7.79 -12.56 -19.10
C GLN A 281 -7.49 -12.65 -17.59
N LEU A 282 -8.51 -12.68 -16.73
CA LEU A 282 -8.36 -12.83 -15.28
C LEU A 282 -7.71 -14.17 -14.87
N ALA A 283 -7.84 -15.21 -15.69
CA ALA A 283 -7.19 -16.50 -15.48
C ALA A 283 -5.64 -16.43 -15.43
N ARG A 284 -5.03 -15.31 -15.85
CA ARG A 284 -3.60 -15.03 -15.71
C ARG A 284 -3.15 -14.80 -14.27
N GLY A 285 -4.09 -14.73 -13.33
CA GLY A 285 -3.81 -14.50 -11.91
C GLY A 285 -3.67 -13.02 -11.55
N PRO A 286 -3.39 -12.73 -10.27
CA PRO A 286 -3.31 -11.37 -9.76
C PRO A 286 -2.12 -10.61 -10.34
N LEU A 287 -2.27 -9.29 -10.48
CA LEU A 287 -1.16 -8.41 -10.82
C LEU A 287 -0.14 -8.38 -9.67
N SER A 288 1.10 -8.81 -9.94
CA SER A 288 2.17 -8.75 -8.93
C SER A 288 2.47 -7.30 -8.54
N PRO A 289 2.63 -6.95 -7.24
CA PRO A 289 2.98 -5.60 -6.80
C PRO A 289 4.32 -5.09 -7.38
N PRO A 290 4.52 -3.76 -7.50
CA PRO A 290 5.79 -3.21 -7.98
C PRO A 290 6.92 -3.49 -6.98
N LEU A 291 8.16 -3.54 -7.46
CA LEU A 291 9.36 -3.65 -6.63
C LEU A 291 9.67 -2.33 -5.94
N THR A 292 8.90 -2.00 -4.90
CA THR A 292 9.15 -0.88 -3.99
C THR A 292 10.09 -1.29 -2.85
N PRO A 293 10.70 -0.33 -2.12
CA PRO A 293 11.52 -0.65 -0.94
C PRO A 293 10.80 -1.57 0.04
N ILE A 294 9.53 -1.24 0.35
CA ILE A 294 8.71 -2.07 1.23
C ILE A 294 8.48 -3.48 0.67
N ARG A 295 8.30 -3.63 -0.65
CA ARG A 295 8.12 -4.96 -1.26
C ARG A 295 9.37 -5.83 -1.14
N ILE A 296 10.56 -5.24 -1.22
CA ILE A 296 11.82 -5.96 -1.01
C ILE A 296 11.88 -6.49 0.43
N VAL A 297 11.54 -5.65 1.41
CA VAL A 297 11.52 -6.03 2.82
C VAL A 297 10.49 -7.12 3.10
N ASP A 298 9.30 -7.03 2.49
CA ASP A 298 8.27 -8.06 2.57
C ASP A 298 8.79 -9.39 2.04
N LEU A 299 9.40 -9.38 0.85
CA LEU A 299 9.97 -10.59 0.23
C LEU A 299 11.09 -11.19 1.07
N LEU A 300 12.02 -10.37 1.59
CA LEU A 300 13.08 -10.84 2.48
C LEU A 300 12.52 -11.46 3.76
N THR A 301 11.48 -10.85 4.34
CA THR A 301 10.82 -11.36 5.55
C THR A 301 10.13 -12.69 5.26
N ILE A 302 9.35 -12.78 4.20
CA ILE A 302 8.61 -13.99 3.81
C ILE A 302 9.57 -15.13 3.49
N THR A 303 10.56 -14.87 2.63
CA THR A 303 11.53 -15.88 2.21
C THR A 303 12.44 -16.29 3.36
N GLY A 304 12.86 -15.34 4.20
CA GLY A 304 13.62 -15.61 5.42
C GLY A 304 12.87 -16.56 6.37
N LEU A 305 11.60 -16.26 6.67
CA LEU A 305 10.76 -17.11 7.53
C LEU A 305 10.63 -18.54 6.97
N ALA A 306 10.25 -18.66 5.70
CA ALA A 306 10.01 -19.95 5.07
C ALA A 306 11.30 -20.79 4.95
N VAL A 307 12.37 -20.20 4.41
CA VAL A 307 13.63 -20.92 4.18
C VAL A 307 14.32 -21.29 5.49
N LEU A 308 14.45 -20.35 6.43
CA LEU A 308 15.07 -20.64 7.72
C LEU A 308 14.25 -21.64 8.53
N GLY A 309 12.91 -21.58 8.45
CA GLY A 309 12.02 -22.57 9.05
C GLY A 309 12.27 -23.98 8.51
N ILE A 310 12.31 -24.15 7.19
CA ILE A 310 12.63 -25.45 6.55
C ILE A 310 14.02 -25.95 6.97
N LEU A 311 15.04 -25.08 6.91
CA LEU A 311 16.41 -25.44 7.27
C LEU A 311 16.52 -25.90 8.74
N LEU A 312 15.78 -25.27 9.65
CA LEU A 312 15.73 -25.66 11.06
C LEU A 312 14.99 -26.98 11.28
N ILE A 313 13.84 -27.20 10.62
CA ILE A 313 13.10 -28.47 10.73
C ILE A 313 13.96 -29.63 10.26
N VAL A 314 14.49 -29.50 9.04
CA VAL A 314 15.31 -30.51 8.36
C VAL A 314 16.68 -30.68 9.03
N GLY A 315 17.16 -29.66 9.75
CA GLY A 315 18.47 -29.65 10.40
C GLY A 315 19.61 -29.57 9.39
N LEU A 316 19.46 -28.70 8.38
CA LEU A 316 20.47 -28.38 7.37
C LEU A 316 21.11 -27.03 7.68
N PHE A 317 22.44 -26.99 7.67
CA PHE A 317 23.28 -25.89 8.13
C PHE A 317 22.84 -25.37 9.50
N SER A 318 22.54 -26.27 10.44
CA SER A 318 21.79 -26.00 11.67
C SER A 318 22.30 -24.80 12.49
N ARG A 319 23.62 -24.64 12.58
CA ARG A 319 24.23 -23.50 13.29
C ARG A 319 24.02 -22.17 12.58
N PHE A 320 24.16 -22.17 11.26
CA PHE A 320 23.98 -20.98 10.42
C PHE A 320 22.50 -20.60 10.32
N SER A 321 21.61 -21.59 10.14
CA SER A 321 20.17 -21.34 10.10
C SER A 321 19.65 -20.84 11.45
N ALA A 322 20.09 -21.41 12.57
CA ALA A 322 19.74 -20.91 13.90
C ALA A 322 20.27 -19.49 14.16
N LEU A 323 21.51 -19.18 13.78
CA LEU A 323 22.07 -17.83 13.94
C LEU A 323 21.36 -16.80 13.06
N SER A 324 21.08 -17.14 11.81
CA SER A 324 20.37 -16.26 10.87
C SER A 324 18.93 -16.02 11.31
N ALA A 325 18.24 -17.07 11.81
CA ALA A 325 16.91 -16.94 12.39
C ALA A 325 16.93 -16.06 13.64
N ALA A 326 17.94 -16.21 14.52
CA ALA A 326 18.10 -15.37 15.70
C ALA A 326 18.24 -13.90 15.29
N PHE A 327 19.07 -13.58 14.29
CA PHE A 327 19.24 -12.22 13.80
C PHE A 327 17.92 -11.62 13.27
N MET A 328 17.18 -12.41 12.50
CA MET A 328 15.91 -11.97 11.92
C MET A 328 14.83 -11.72 12.98
N VAL A 329 14.63 -12.67 13.90
CA VAL A 329 13.67 -12.53 15.01
C VAL A 329 14.09 -11.40 15.95
N PHE A 330 15.39 -11.19 16.15
CA PHE A 330 15.91 -10.05 16.89
C PHE A 330 15.60 -8.72 16.18
N GLY A 331 15.61 -8.68 14.85
CA GLY A 331 15.11 -7.54 14.07
C GLY A 331 13.66 -7.20 14.41
N PHE A 332 12.77 -8.19 14.54
CA PHE A 332 11.39 -7.96 14.97
C PHE A 332 11.31 -7.48 16.42
N TYR A 333 12.15 -7.98 17.32
CA TYR A 333 12.26 -7.45 18.67
C TYR A 333 12.67 -5.96 18.66
N LEU A 334 13.69 -5.60 17.88
CA LEU A 334 14.23 -4.24 17.82
C LEU A 334 13.27 -3.23 17.16
N ALA A 335 12.36 -3.68 16.30
CA ALA A 335 11.35 -2.82 15.69
C ALA A 335 10.32 -2.32 16.71
N MET A 336 9.99 -3.13 17.72
CA MET A 336 9.03 -2.77 18.79
C MET A 336 9.50 -3.33 20.14
N PRO A 337 10.56 -2.77 20.73
CA PRO A 337 11.15 -3.34 21.93
C PRO A 337 10.32 -2.91 23.17
N PRO A 338 9.98 -3.84 24.09
CA PRO A 338 9.21 -3.55 25.30
C PRO A 338 10.10 -2.88 26.37
N LEU A 339 10.60 -1.69 26.07
CA LEU A 339 11.51 -0.92 26.94
C LEU A 339 10.74 0.12 27.76
N PRO A 340 11.24 0.47 28.96
CA PRO A 340 10.73 1.64 29.69
C PRO A 340 10.73 2.90 28.79
N GLY A 341 9.59 3.61 28.76
CA GLY A 341 9.43 4.84 27.96
C GLY A 341 9.05 4.64 26.49
N VAL A 342 8.97 3.38 26.02
CA VAL A 342 8.40 3.05 24.70
C VAL A 342 6.93 2.66 24.88
N PRO A 343 6.00 3.19 24.07
CA PRO A 343 4.60 2.78 24.10
C PRO A 343 4.43 1.28 23.91
N ASP A 344 3.45 0.70 24.60
CA ASP A 344 3.15 -0.72 24.47
C ASP A 344 2.84 -1.09 23.02
N ALA A 345 3.39 -2.22 22.58
CA ALA A 345 3.11 -2.76 21.27
C ALA A 345 1.62 -3.15 21.18
N PRO A 346 0.93 -2.84 20.07
CA PRO A 346 -0.47 -3.22 19.90
C PRO A 346 -0.62 -4.75 19.91
N GLY A 347 -1.41 -5.28 20.84
CA GLY A 347 -1.68 -6.71 20.98
C GLY A 347 -2.03 -7.09 22.42
N PRO A 348 -2.41 -8.36 22.67
CA PRO A 348 -2.74 -8.85 24.00
C PRO A 348 -1.50 -9.11 24.88
N GLU A 349 -0.30 -8.85 24.37
CA GLU A 349 0.96 -9.20 25.03
C GLU A 349 1.49 -8.05 25.88
N HIS A 350 1.67 -8.31 27.17
CA HIS A 350 2.38 -7.43 28.08
C HIS A 350 3.73 -8.07 28.43
N SER A 351 4.82 -7.35 28.23
CA SER A 351 6.17 -7.81 28.53
C SER A 351 7.05 -6.66 28.98
N PHE A 352 8.01 -6.92 29.86
CA PHE A 352 8.99 -5.92 30.29
C PHE A 352 10.37 -6.42 29.89
N ILE A 353 11.00 -5.77 28.91
CA ILE A 353 12.30 -6.09 28.31
C ILE A 353 12.34 -7.45 27.58
N VAL A 354 11.85 -8.53 28.19
CA VAL A 354 11.85 -9.89 27.66
C VAL A 354 10.45 -10.26 27.16
N ASN A 355 10.29 -10.35 25.85
CA ASN A 355 9.07 -10.86 25.20
C ASN A 355 9.32 -12.21 24.51
N LYS A 356 8.29 -12.76 23.86
CA LYS A 356 8.40 -14.03 23.12
C LYS A 356 9.51 -14.01 22.06
N ASN A 357 9.68 -12.89 21.35
CA ASN A 357 10.72 -12.77 20.31
C ASN A 357 12.11 -12.88 20.95
N LEU A 358 12.36 -12.23 22.09
CA LEU A 358 13.65 -12.30 22.76
C LEU A 358 13.94 -13.70 23.35
N ILE A 359 12.91 -14.37 23.89
CA ILE A 359 13.03 -15.77 24.35
C ILE A 359 13.40 -16.68 23.16
N GLU A 360 12.75 -16.50 22.02
CA GLU A 360 13.03 -17.24 20.79
C GLU A 360 14.46 -16.97 20.28
N VAL A 361 14.94 -15.72 20.34
CA VAL A 361 16.34 -15.37 20.04
C VAL A 361 17.30 -16.13 20.95
N PHE A 362 17.08 -16.18 22.26
CA PHE A 362 17.94 -16.93 23.18
C PHE A 362 17.91 -18.43 22.90
N ALA A 363 16.74 -19.00 22.60
CA ALA A 363 16.60 -20.40 22.22
C ALA A 363 17.39 -20.70 20.93
N LEU A 364 17.28 -19.84 19.91
CA LEU A 364 18.02 -19.96 18.66
C LEU A 364 19.54 -19.81 18.85
N LEU A 365 20.00 -18.90 19.71
CA LEU A 365 21.43 -18.78 20.04
C LEU A 365 21.96 -20.01 20.81
N ALA A 366 21.14 -20.60 21.69
CA ALA A 366 21.47 -21.86 22.34
C ALA A 366 21.58 -23.01 21.31
N LEU A 367 20.64 -23.08 20.35
CA LEU A 367 20.69 -24.04 19.25
C LEU A 367 21.88 -23.82 18.32
N ALA A 368 22.26 -22.56 18.04
CA ALA A 368 23.45 -22.24 17.24
C ALA A 368 24.75 -22.68 17.92
N SER A 369 24.74 -22.80 19.24
CA SER A 369 25.89 -23.22 20.05
C SER A 369 26.07 -24.74 20.15
N VAL A 370 25.08 -25.53 19.70
CA VAL A 370 25.06 -26.99 19.81
C VAL A 370 24.87 -27.62 18.42
N PRO A 371 25.59 -28.71 18.07
CA PRO A 371 25.48 -29.32 16.74
C PRO A 371 24.22 -30.20 16.59
N THR A 372 23.03 -29.61 16.80
CA THR A 372 21.75 -30.34 16.78
C THR A 372 21.46 -31.00 15.43
N GLY A 373 21.99 -30.45 14.33
CA GLY A 373 21.90 -31.03 12.99
C GLY A 373 22.66 -32.37 12.83
N TYR A 374 23.68 -32.63 13.65
CA TYR A 374 24.42 -33.91 13.60
C TYR A 374 23.70 -35.06 14.31
N TRP A 375 22.73 -34.76 15.19
CA TRP A 375 21.96 -35.77 15.92
C TRP A 375 20.81 -36.31 15.07
N PHE A 376 19.83 -35.45 14.78
CA PHE A 376 18.63 -35.76 14.00
C PHE A 376 18.44 -34.67 12.94
N GLY A 377 19.32 -34.62 11.94
CA GLY A 377 19.29 -33.63 10.86
C GLY A 377 20.14 -34.03 9.66
N LEU A 378 20.03 -33.27 8.57
CA LEU A 378 20.78 -33.55 7.33
C LEU A 378 22.26 -33.15 7.39
N ASP A 379 22.68 -32.35 8.37
CA ASP A 379 24.10 -31.96 8.51
C ASP A 379 25.04 -33.17 8.57
N LYS A 380 24.61 -34.28 9.21
CA LYS A 380 25.38 -35.52 9.25
C LYS A 380 25.59 -36.13 7.86
N LEU A 381 24.56 -36.10 7.01
CA LEU A 381 24.64 -36.65 5.65
C LEU A 381 25.55 -35.79 4.76
N VAL A 382 25.42 -34.47 4.87
CA VAL A 382 26.26 -33.51 4.13
C VAL A 382 27.73 -33.66 4.55
N ALA A 383 28.01 -33.71 5.85
CA ALA A 383 29.36 -33.93 6.36
C ALA A 383 29.95 -35.26 5.89
N GLY A 384 29.17 -36.34 5.90
CA GLY A 384 29.59 -37.65 5.41
C GLY A 384 29.90 -37.67 3.91
N PHE A 385 29.16 -36.91 3.09
CA PHE A 385 29.40 -36.79 1.65
C PHE A 385 30.72 -36.06 1.34
N PHE A 386 31.01 -34.96 2.04
CA PHE A 386 32.27 -34.23 1.86
C PHE A 386 33.48 -34.98 2.44
N ALA A 387 33.30 -35.76 3.52
CA ALA A 387 34.36 -36.60 4.05
C ALA A 387 34.76 -37.72 3.07
N LYS A 388 33.78 -38.37 2.42
CA LYS A 388 34.04 -39.40 1.38
C LYS A 388 34.79 -38.88 0.15
N ARG A 389 34.66 -37.59 -0.18
CA ARG A 389 35.37 -36.95 -1.30
C ARG A 389 36.80 -36.53 -0.96
N LYS A 390 37.16 -36.44 0.32
CA LYS A 390 38.50 -36.05 0.80
C LYS A 390 39.46 -37.22 0.99
N THR A 391 39.04 -38.45 0.70
CA THR A 391 39.93 -39.60 0.54
C THR A 391 40.19 -39.85 -0.95
N PRO A 392 41.19 -39.19 -1.56
CA PRO A 392 41.96 -39.82 -2.63
C PRO A 392 42.89 -40.86 -1.99
N THR A 393 43.06 -41.97 -2.70
CA THR A 393 43.96 -43.12 -2.45
C THR A 393 45.31 -42.77 -1.85
#